data_AF-A0A6I7PVU7-F1
#
_entry.id   AF-A0A6I7PVU7-F1
#
_cell.length_a   1.000
_cell.length_b   1.000
_cell.length_c   1.000
_cell.angle_alpha   90.00
_cell.angle_beta   90.00
_cell.angle_gamma   90.00
#
_symmetry.space_group_name_H-M   'P 1'
#
loop_
_entity.id
_entity.type
_entity.pdbx_description
1 polymer ?
#
loop_
_entity_poly.entity_id
_entity_poly.type
_entity_poly.pdbx_seq_one_letter_code
_entity_poly.pdbx_strand_id
1 'polypeptide(L)'
;MALIPVLSANREDQKIEFVVASAMGDEFVNTGREGLLVRSALAGGGESLAIPITLKIDGLDVAPKQIAMPAGDAWSLFGPFPRDVYSDGDGLVRFQFSQINQVSVAVLRIA
;
A
#
# COMPACT_ATOMS: atom_id res chain seq x y z
N MET A 1 -7.26 11.20 4.27
CA MET A 1 -6.39 10.01 4.18
C MET A 1 -6.22 9.44 5.57
N ALA A 2 -6.20 8.12 5.70
CA ALA A 2 -5.98 7.47 6.99
C ALA A 2 -4.54 6.96 7.08
N LEU A 3 -3.91 7.16 8.25
CA LEU A 3 -2.59 6.62 8.54
C LEU A 3 -2.75 5.16 9.00
N ILE A 4 -2.11 4.23 8.29
CA ILE A 4 -2.08 2.82 8.65
C ILE A 4 -0.83 2.55 9.48
N PRO A 5 -0.96 1.93 10.67
CA PRO A 5 0.20 1.59 11.49
C PRO A 5 1.08 0.54 10.80
N VAL A 6 2.40 0.70 10.92
CA VAL A 6 3.38 -0.27 10.42
C VAL A 6 3.61 -1.35 11.47
N LEU A 7 3.24 -2.60 11.16
CA LEU A 7 3.50 -3.75 12.01
C LEU A 7 4.91 -4.28 11.75
N SER A 8 5.70 -4.42 12.80
CA SER A 8 7.08 -4.94 12.69
C SER A 8 7.16 -6.35 13.22
N ALA A 9 7.73 -7.26 12.43
CA ALA A 9 7.92 -8.65 12.83
C ALA A 9 8.67 -8.75 14.17
N ASN A 10 8.10 -9.50 15.11
CA ASN A 10 8.71 -9.88 16.37
C ASN A 10 8.59 -11.41 16.55
N ARG A 11 9.11 -11.94 17.66
CA ARG A 11 9.00 -13.38 17.98
C ARG A 11 7.74 -13.72 18.80
N GLU A 12 6.86 -12.75 19.00
CA GLU A 12 5.60 -12.90 19.71
C GLU A 12 4.45 -13.11 18.71
N ASP A 13 3.30 -13.59 19.20
CA ASP A 13 2.09 -13.66 18.36
C ASP A 13 1.57 -12.25 18.09
N GLN A 14 1.91 -11.70 16.93
CA GLN A 14 1.44 -10.39 16.51
C GLN A 14 0.29 -10.55 15.54
N LYS A 15 -0.91 -10.27 16.03
CA LYS A 15 -2.12 -10.24 15.19
C LYS A 15 -1.98 -9.14 14.12
N ILE A 16 -2.17 -9.53 12.87
CA ILE A 16 -2.24 -8.57 11.75
C ILE A 16 -3.63 -7.92 11.79
N GLU A 17 -3.67 -6.63 12.08
CA GLU A 17 -4.89 -5.83 12.03
C GLU A 17 -5.07 -5.25 10.63
N PHE A 18 -6.18 -5.63 9.99
CA PHE A 18 -6.57 -5.09 8.70
C PHE A 18 -7.46 -3.87 8.90
N VAL A 19 -7.12 -2.81 8.18
CA VAL A 19 -7.91 -1.59 8.07
C VAL A 19 -8.66 -1.63 6.74
N VAL A 20 -9.93 -1.25 6.74
CA VAL A 20 -10.69 -1.12 5.48
C VAL A 20 -10.12 0.06 4.70
N ALA A 21 -9.86 -0.14 3.42
CA ALA A 21 -9.27 0.89 2.56
C ALA A 21 -10.17 2.14 2.47
N SER A 22 -9.55 3.31 2.39
CA SER A 22 -10.24 4.61 2.30
C SER A 22 -10.33 5.11 0.85
N ALA A 23 -11.49 5.64 0.46
CA ALA A 23 -11.70 6.19 -0.89
C ALA A 23 -10.87 7.47 -1.12
N MET A 24 -10.53 8.16 -0.03
CA MET A 24 -9.64 9.32 -0.05
C MET A 24 -8.16 8.91 -0.07
N GLY A 25 -7.85 7.63 -0.14
CA GLY A 25 -6.51 7.07 -0.01
C GLY A 25 -6.08 6.85 1.43
N ASP A 26 -5.01 6.08 1.56
CA ASP A 26 -4.36 5.70 2.81
C ASP A 26 -2.86 5.98 2.73
N GLU A 27 -2.21 6.09 3.88
CA GLU A 27 -0.78 6.37 3.96
C GLU A 27 -0.10 5.63 5.09
N PHE A 28 1.22 5.44 4.97
CA PHE A 28 2.06 4.89 6.03
C PHE A 28 3.46 5.49 5.98
N VAL A 29 4.16 5.43 7.10
CA VAL A 29 5.55 5.86 7.22
C VAL A 29 6.46 4.87 6.49
N ASN A 30 7.33 5.38 5.60
CA ASN A 30 8.23 4.54 4.80
C ASN A 30 9.69 4.73 5.21
N THR A 31 10.29 3.68 5.75
CA THR A 31 11.72 3.54 6.04
C THR A 31 12.47 2.82 4.92
N GLY A 32 11.79 2.40 3.85
CA GLY A 32 12.35 1.65 2.72
C GLY A 32 12.20 0.13 2.86
N ARG A 33 11.52 -0.33 3.91
CA ARG A 33 11.38 -1.75 4.28
C ARG A 33 9.93 -2.18 4.44
N GLU A 34 9.01 -1.27 4.23
CA GLU A 34 7.59 -1.50 4.40
C GLU A 34 7.03 -2.19 3.16
N GLY A 35 6.15 -3.14 3.40
CA GLY A 35 5.31 -3.80 2.41
C GLY A 35 3.84 -3.65 2.78
N LEU A 36 3.01 -3.48 1.78
CA LEU A 36 1.56 -3.39 1.88
C LEU A 36 0.95 -4.76 1.61
N LEU A 37 0.37 -5.36 2.64
CA LEU A 37 -0.44 -6.56 2.51
C LEU A 37 -1.88 -6.13 2.22
N VAL A 38 -2.41 -6.57 1.09
CA VAL A 38 -3.77 -6.28 0.67
C VAL A 38 -4.56 -7.58 0.60
N ARG A 39 -5.72 -7.57 1.24
CA ARG A 39 -6.77 -8.57 1.07
C ARG A 39 -7.88 -7.97 0.22
N SER A 40 -8.11 -8.58 -0.92
CA SER A 40 -9.28 -8.34 -1.78
C SER A 40 -10.33 -9.38 -1.45
N ALA A 41 -11.58 -8.98 -1.37
CA ALA A 41 -12.75 -9.87 -1.40
C ALA A 41 -13.69 -9.49 -2.55
N LEU A 42 -13.11 -9.01 -3.65
CA LEU A 42 -13.84 -8.47 -4.80
C LEU A 42 -14.66 -9.55 -5.50
N ALA A 43 -15.91 -9.24 -5.81
CA ALA A 43 -16.77 -10.15 -6.57
C ALA A 43 -16.37 -10.28 -8.05
N GLY A 44 -15.62 -9.31 -8.59
CA GLY A 44 -15.14 -9.26 -9.97
C GLY A 44 -13.70 -8.73 -10.07
N GLY A 45 -13.11 -8.81 -11.26
CA GLY A 45 -11.79 -8.24 -11.53
C GLY A 45 -11.89 -6.78 -11.99
N GLY A 46 -10.75 -6.08 -12.03
CA GLY A 46 -10.65 -4.74 -12.63
C GLY A 46 -10.28 -3.61 -11.66
N GLU A 47 -10.14 -3.92 -10.38
CA GLU A 47 -9.63 -2.95 -9.41
C GLU A 47 -8.15 -2.71 -9.59
N SER A 48 -7.72 -1.44 -9.45
CA SER A 48 -6.32 -1.09 -9.42
C SER A 48 -5.95 -0.33 -8.15
N LEU A 49 -4.78 -0.67 -7.63
CA LEU A 49 -4.07 0.09 -6.62
C LEU A 49 -3.12 1.05 -7.33
N ALA A 50 -3.31 2.34 -7.10
CA ALA A 50 -2.44 3.39 -7.56
C ALA A 50 -1.49 3.83 -6.44
N ILE A 51 -0.18 3.75 -6.70
CA ILE A 51 0.86 4.22 -5.79
C ILE A 51 1.67 5.29 -6.53
N PRO A 52 1.57 6.57 -6.16
CA PRO A 52 2.38 7.63 -6.75
C PRO A 52 3.87 7.33 -6.61
N ILE A 53 4.61 7.60 -7.68
CA ILE A 53 6.07 7.62 -7.67
C ILE A 53 6.47 9.07 -7.42
N THR A 54 7.22 9.32 -6.36
CA THR A 54 7.65 10.66 -5.97
C THR A 54 9.00 11.03 -6.57
N LEU A 55 9.75 10.03 -7.05
CA LEU A 55 10.97 10.23 -7.82
C LEU A 55 10.68 10.98 -9.12
N LYS A 56 11.47 12.02 -9.37
CA LYS A 56 11.50 12.72 -10.64
C LYS A 56 12.69 12.28 -11.48
N ILE A 57 12.48 12.09 -12.77
CA ILE A 57 13.53 11.79 -13.75
C ILE A 57 13.68 13.04 -14.62
N ASP A 58 14.86 13.65 -14.62
CA ASP A 58 15.13 14.91 -15.34
C ASP A 58 14.15 16.05 -15.01
N GLY A 59 13.68 16.08 -13.76
CA GLY A 59 12.70 17.07 -13.28
C GLY A 59 11.25 16.79 -13.69
N LEU A 60 10.99 15.72 -14.43
CA LEU A 60 9.66 15.27 -14.82
C LEU A 60 9.09 14.27 -13.82
N ASP A 61 7.78 14.37 -13.58
CA ASP A 61 7.04 13.44 -12.73
C ASP A 61 6.91 12.08 -13.43
N VAL A 62 7.17 11.01 -12.69
CA VAL A 62 6.97 9.63 -13.17
C VAL A 62 5.52 9.23 -12.92
N ALA A 63 4.90 8.56 -13.89
CA ALA A 63 3.53 8.08 -13.75
C ALA A 63 3.39 7.14 -12.53
N PRO A 64 2.27 7.22 -11.78
CA PRO A 64 2.01 6.32 -10.66
C PRO A 64 2.05 4.85 -11.08
N LYS A 65 2.54 3.99 -10.18
CA LYS A 65 2.45 2.55 -10.37
C LYS A 65 1.01 2.10 -10.20
N GLN A 66 0.47 1.46 -11.23
CA GLN A 66 -0.85 0.82 -11.20
C GLN A 66 -0.67 -0.68 -11.03
N ILE A 67 -1.36 -1.24 -10.04
CA ILE A 67 -1.31 -2.68 -9.76
C ILE A 67 -2.73 -3.22 -9.83
N ALA A 68 -2.98 -4.13 -10.77
CA ALA A 68 -4.27 -4.80 -10.88
C ALA A 68 -4.47 -5.75 -9.69
N MET A 69 -5.61 -5.62 -9.04
CA MET A 69 -6.00 -6.49 -7.95
C MET A 69 -6.73 -7.73 -8.49
N PRO A 70 -6.36 -8.94 -8.04
CA PRO A 70 -7.09 -10.14 -8.36
C PRO A 70 -8.50 -10.13 -7.75
N ALA A 71 -9.44 -10.72 -8.47
CA ALA A 71 -10.79 -11.01 -7.99
C ALA A 71 -10.79 -12.17 -6.98
N GLY A 72 -11.86 -12.27 -6.19
CA GLY A 72 -12.03 -13.30 -5.15
C GLY A 72 -11.34 -12.94 -3.83
N ASP A 73 -11.34 -13.88 -2.88
CA ASP A 73 -10.63 -13.74 -1.59
C ASP A 73 -9.12 -13.95 -1.81
N ALA A 74 -8.47 -12.90 -2.33
CA ALA A 74 -7.09 -12.94 -2.76
C ALA A 74 -6.21 -12.08 -1.86
N TRP A 75 -5.02 -12.60 -1.61
CA TRP A 75 -4.01 -11.99 -0.76
C TRP A 75 -2.83 -11.57 -1.63
N SER A 76 -2.38 -10.33 -1.49
CA SER A 76 -1.25 -9.81 -2.26
C SER A 76 -0.35 -8.97 -1.38
N LEU A 77 0.95 -9.24 -1.42
CA LEU A 77 1.96 -8.45 -0.73
C LEU A 77 2.69 -7.58 -1.76
N PHE A 78 2.67 -6.27 -1.57
CA PHE A 78 3.38 -5.31 -2.40
C PHE A 78 4.52 -4.68 -1.62
N GLY A 79 5.68 -4.55 -2.25
CA GLY A 79 6.87 -3.97 -1.64
C GLY A 79 8.06 -4.93 -1.68
N PRO A 80 9.15 -4.62 -0.96
CA PRO A 80 9.34 -3.40 -0.17
C PRO A 80 9.27 -2.13 -1.02
N PHE A 81 8.92 -0.99 -0.42
CA PHE A 81 8.84 0.31 -1.10
C PHE A 81 10.12 1.14 -0.90
N PRO A 82 11.05 1.21 -1.87
CA PRO A 82 12.25 2.05 -1.74
C PRO A 82 11.91 3.49 -1.40
N ARG A 83 12.61 4.04 -0.40
CA ARG A 83 12.27 5.36 0.17
C ARG A 83 12.42 6.48 -0.85
N ASP A 84 13.47 6.41 -1.66
CA ASP A 84 13.83 7.32 -2.74
C ASP A 84 12.83 7.33 -3.91
N VAL A 85 12.05 6.25 -4.06
CA VAL A 85 11.10 6.11 -5.17
C VAL A 85 9.68 6.49 -4.77
N TYR A 86 9.23 6.07 -3.58
CA TYR A 86 7.81 6.12 -3.20
C TYR A 86 7.49 7.06 -2.03
N SER A 87 8.49 7.60 -1.33
CA SER A 87 8.21 8.48 -0.18
C SER A 87 8.08 9.92 -0.63
N ASP A 88 7.08 10.62 -0.11
CA ASP A 88 6.93 12.05 -0.31
C ASP A 88 7.88 12.87 0.59
N GLY A 89 7.72 14.20 0.55
CA GLY A 89 8.51 15.13 1.36
C GLY A 89 8.35 14.94 2.87
N ASP A 90 7.28 14.27 3.31
CA ASP A 90 7.00 13.94 4.71
C ASP A 90 7.52 12.55 5.09
N GLY A 91 8.10 11.80 4.13
CA GLY A 91 8.57 10.43 4.33
C GLY A 91 7.45 9.38 4.34
N LEU A 92 6.31 9.72 3.77
CA LEU A 92 5.12 8.85 3.72
C LEU A 92 4.96 8.24 2.33
N VAL A 93 4.44 7.02 2.28
CA VAL A 93 3.90 6.43 1.05
C VAL A 93 2.40 6.61 1.10
N ARG A 94 1.86 7.23 0.05
CA ARG A 94 0.43 7.45 -0.16
C ARG A 94 -0.05 6.48 -1.22
N PHE A 95 -1.25 5.92 -1.08
CA PHE A 95 -1.83 5.07 -2.11
C PHE A 95 -3.34 5.19 -2.15
N GLN A 96 -3.93 4.81 -3.28
CA GLN A 96 -5.37 4.89 -3.50
C GLN A 96 -5.88 3.67 -4.28
N PHE A 97 -7.06 3.20 -3.93
CA PHE A 97 -7.78 2.18 -4.68
C PHE A 97 -8.89 2.79 -5.53
N SER A 98 -9.17 2.20 -6.68
CA SER A 98 -10.31 2.58 -7.52
C SER A 98 -11.67 2.27 -6.87
N GLN A 99 -11.77 1.19 -6.10
CA GLN A 99 -12.92 0.85 -5.25
C GLN A 99 -12.45 0.32 -3.91
N ILE A 100 -13.21 0.63 -2.87
CA ILE A 100 -12.82 0.38 -1.47
C ILE A 100 -13.67 -0.67 -0.77
N ASN A 101 -14.82 -1.02 -1.35
CA ASN A 101 -15.92 -1.64 -0.62
C ASN A 101 -15.63 -3.09 -0.17
N GLN A 102 -14.54 -3.69 -0.64
CA GLN A 102 -14.14 -5.06 -0.36
C GLN A 102 -12.62 -5.22 -0.26
N VAL A 103 -11.90 -4.13 0.04
CA VAL A 103 -10.44 -4.13 0.14
C VAL A 103 -10.04 -3.80 1.56
N SER A 104 -9.21 -4.65 2.15
CA SER A 104 -8.62 -4.43 3.46
C SER A 104 -7.10 -4.48 3.37
N VAL A 105 -6.44 -3.62 4.11
CA VAL A 105 -5.00 -3.38 4.02
C VAL A 105 -4.34 -3.47 5.38
N ALA A 106 -3.11 -3.95 5.38
CA ALA A 106 -2.21 -3.93 6.53
C ALA A 106 -0.79 -3.59 6.04
N VAL A 107 -0.02 -2.86 6.83
CA VAL A 107 1.37 -2.53 6.48
C VAL A 107 2.30 -3.32 7.37
N LEU A 108 3.23 -4.03 6.75
CA LEU A 108 4.21 -4.90 7.39
C LEU A 108 5.61 -4.36 7.12
N ARG A 109 6.48 -4.33 8.12
CA ARG A 109 7.90 -4.09 7.94
C ARG A 109 8.61 -5.41 7.66
N ILE A 110 9.25 -5.48 6.50
CA ILE A 110 10.05 -6.62 6.05
C ILE A 110 11.46 -6.49 6.64
N ALA A 111 11.98 -7.58 7.22
CA ALA A 111 13.29 -7.63 7.88
C ALA A 111 14.46 -7.53 6.89
#